data_AF-A0A8H7VKW4-F1
#
_entry.id   AF-A0A8H7VKW4-F1
#
_cell.length_a   1.000
_cell.length_b   1.000
_cell.length_c   1.000
_cell.angle_alpha   90.00
_cell.angle_beta   90.00
_cell.angle_gamma   90.00
#
_symmetry.space_group_name_H-M   'P 1'
#
loop_
_entity.id
_entity.type
_entity.pdbx_description
1 polymer ?
#
loop_
_entity_poly.entity_id
_entity_poly.type
_entity_poly.pdbx_seq_one_letter_code
_entity_poly.pdbx_strand_id
1 'polypeptide(L)'
;MLRTVLGRRSFHTTIINRVEKAASPEFNVESASQRLGVSFTTPNILQRALTHKSFKHANEPTNERLEALGGRVISLFATEKAFQNNAIDIAEEVNEKINPTQLANVFDTLNLESGLQYHLRDGATSNVKANAYKAIVGAIYHDKGFSAAREFVQKHL
;
A
#
# COMPACT_ATOMS: atom_id res chain seq x y z
N MET A 1 7.38 68.19 -6.24
CA MET A 1 7.45 67.03 -7.15
C MET A 1 8.57 66.14 -6.64
N LEU A 2 8.47 64.84 -6.35
CA LEU A 2 7.47 63.80 -6.56
C LEU A 2 7.65 62.77 -5.42
N ARG A 3 6.54 62.27 -4.87
CA ARG A 3 6.49 61.25 -3.81
C ARG A 3 6.93 59.88 -4.33
N THR A 4 7.87 59.23 -3.66
CA THR A 4 8.17 57.80 -3.89
C THR A 4 7.10 56.95 -3.22
N VAL A 5 6.34 56.19 -4.02
CA VAL A 5 5.29 55.28 -3.58
C VAL A 5 5.94 53.97 -3.11
N LEU A 6 6.01 53.76 -1.79
CA LEU A 6 6.32 52.47 -1.20
C LEU A 6 5.08 51.57 -1.31
N GLY A 7 5.04 50.73 -2.34
CA GLY A 7 4.04 49.68 -2.50
C GLY A 7 4.23 48.62 -1.41
N ARG A 8 3.37 48.64 -0.38
CA ARG A 8 3.22 47.51 0.55
C ARG A 8 2.61 46.33 -0.22
N ARG A 9 3.46 45.41 -0.69
CA ARG A 9 3.00 44.08 -1.09
C ARG A 9 2.64 43.31 0.18
N SER A 10 1.34 43.21 0.44
CA SER A 10 0.79 42.34 1.46
C SER A 10 1.12 40.90 1.04
N PHE A 11 2.05 40.27 1.74
CA PHE A 11 2.23 38.82 1.63
C PHE A 11 1.03 38.18 2.31
N HIS A 12 0.07 37.76 1.50
CA HIS A 12 -1.01 36.91 1.95
C HIS A 12 -0.40 35.53 2.21
N THR A 13 0.19 35.34 3.39
CA THR A 13 0.50 34.01 3.90
C THR A 13 -0.84 33.35 4.21
N THR A 14 -1.40 32.68 3.21
CA THR A 14 -2.47 31.72 3.45
C THR A 14 -1.86 30.60 4.29
N ILE A 15 -2.05 30.69 5.60
CA ILE A 15 -1.86 29.58 6.52
C ILE A 15 -2.82 28.49 6.04
N ILE A 16 -2.29 27.51 5.32
CA ILE A 16 -2.98 26.26 5.03
C ILE A 16 -3.19 25.60 6.39
N ASN A 17 -4.41 25.73 6.92
CA ASN A 17 -4.85 24.98 8.08
C ASN A 17 -4.58 23.51 7.79
N ARG A 18 -3.58 22.95 8.48
CA ARG A 18 -3.27 21.53 8.52
C ARG A 18 -4.40 20.88 9.29
N VAL A 19 -5.52 20.61 8.62
CA VAL A 19 -6.53 19.70 9.15
C VAL A 19 -5.81 18.37 9.26
N GLU A 20 -5.52 17.96 10.49
CA GLU A 20 -4.98 16.63 10.76
C GLU A 20 -5.93 15.62 10.14
N LYS A 21 -5.45 14.98 9.08
CA LYS A 21 -6.20 13.98 8.33
C LYS A 21 -6.47 12.83 9.27
N ALA A 22 -7.72 12.69 9.68
CA ALA A 22 -8.13 11.58 10.53
C ALA A 22 -7.82 10.28 9.79
N ALA A 23 -6.81 9.55 10.27
CA ALA A 23 -6.75 8.12 10.10
C ALA A 23 -8.08 7.53 10.59
N SER A 24 -8.49 6.35 10.09
CA SER A 24 -9.53 5.59 10.81
C SER A 24 -9.14 5.58 12.29
N PRO A 25 -10.05 5.92 13.23
CA PRO A 25 -9.74 5.94 14.66
C PRO A 25 -9.27 4.58 15.21
N GLU A 26 -9.37 3.52 14.39
CA GLU A 26 -8.86 2.17 14.64
C GLU A 26 -7.51 1.85 13.97
N PHE A 27 -6.84 2.82 13.33
CA PHE A 27 -5.57 2.58 12.66
C PHE A 27 -4.51 2.14 13.67
N ASN A 28 -4.28 0.83 13.71
CA ASN A 28 -3.31 0.21 14.60
C ASN A 28 -2.38 -0.69 13.78
N VAL A 29 -1.20 -0.16 13.45
CA VAL A 29 -0.14 -0.88 12.74
C VAL A 29 0.30 -2.13 13.49
N GLU A 30 0.30 -2.09 14.82
CA GLU A 30 0.65 -3.24 15.66
C GLU A 30 -0.37 -4.38 15.49
N SER A 31 -1.66 -4.05 15.53
CA SER A 31 -2.76 -5.01 15.25
C SER A 31 -2.64 -5.59 13.83
N ALA A 32 -2.32 -4.77 12.83
CA ALA A 32 -2.08 -5.24 11.47
C ALA A 32 -0.85 -6.17 11.39
N SER A 33 0.25 -5.84 12.08
CA SER A 33 1.45 -6.67 12.14
C SER A 33 1.16 -8.04 12.76
N GLN A 34 0.36 -8.07 13.84
CA GLN A 34 -0.08 -9.29 14.50
C GLN A 34 -0.96 -10.16 13.60
N ARG A 35 -1.93 -9.55 12.89
CA ARG A 35 -2.78 -10.26 11.92
C ARG A 35 -1.99 -10.86 10.76
N LEU A 36 -0.95 -10.15 10.30
CA LEU A 36 -0.03 -10.64 9.28
C LEU A 36 0.89 -11.75 9.81
N GLY A 37 1.14 -11.82 11.11
CA GLY A 37 2.12 -12.73 11.70
C GLY A 37 3.56 -12.39 11.31
N VAL A 38 3.82 -11.14 10.91
CA VAL A 38 5.15 -10.66 10.49
C VAL A 38 5.55 -9.50 11.40
N SER A 39 6.76 -9.56 11.96
CA SER A 39 7.39 -8.43 12.65
C SER A 39 8.25 -7.66 11.65
N PHE A 40 8.21 -6.33 11.63
CA PHE A 40 9.02 -5.52 10.72
C PHE A 40 10.21 -4.88 11.45
N THR A 41 11.38 -4.84 10.81
CA THR A 41 12.58 -4.16 11.34
C THR A 41 12.64 -2.71 10.87
N THR A 42 12.24 -2.45 9.63
CA THR A 42 12.23 -1.13 9.01
C THR A 42 11.10 -0.29 9.60
N PRO A 43 11.41 0.86 10.23
CA PRO A 43 10.39 1.69 10.86
C PRO A 43 9.32 2.16 9.87
N ASN A 44 8.06 2.10 10.30
CA ASN A 44 6.88 2.59 9.57
C ASN A 44 6.66 1.95 8.19
N ILE A 45 7.36 0.87 7.82
CA ILE A 45 7.22 0.27 6.48
C ILE A 45 5.83 -0.31 6.26
N LEU A 46 5.25 -0.96 7.29
CA LEU A 46 3.90 -1.49 7.24
C LEU A 46 2.86 -0.37 7.16
N GLN A 47 3.02 0.69 7.96
CA GLN A 47 2.17 1.88 7.84
C GLN A 47 2.18 2.43 6.42
N ARG A 48 3.37 2.57 5.81
CA ARG A 48 3.50 3.04 4.43
C ARG A 48 2.83 2.11 3.43
N ALA A 49 2.96 0.79 3.60
CA ALA A 49 2.29 -0.20 2.74
C ALA A 49 0.76 -0.07 2.80
N LEU A 50 0.22 0.28 3.96
CA LEU A 50 -1.21 0.50 4.21
C LEU A 50 -1.66 1.94 3.94
N THR A 51 -0.80 2.81 3.41
CA THR A 51 -1.16 4.21 3.11
C THR A 51 -1.35 4.42 1.61
N HIS A 52 -2.61 4.51 1.18
CA HIS A 52 -2.96 4.84 -0.18
C HIS A 52 -2.66 6.31 -0.50
N LYS A 53 -2.32 6.61 -1.76
CA LYS A 53 -1.99 7.98 -2.19
C LYS A 53 -3.10 9.01 -2.01
N SER A 54 -4.37 8.59 -1.97
CA SER A 54 -5.46 9.53 -1.69
C SER A 54 -5.46 10.01 -0.24
N PHE A 55 -4.81 9.29 0.69
CA PHE A 55 -4.67 9.72 2.07
C PHE A 55 -3.65 10.84 2.24
N LYS A 56 -2.50 10.81 1.56
CA LYS A 56 -1.43 11.80 1.75
C LYS A 56 -1.36 12.83 0.62
N HIS A 57 -0.72 13.96 0.87
CA HIS A 57 -0.47 14.95 -0.19
C HIS A 57 0.70 14.52 -1.07
N ALA A 58 0.79 15.08 -2.28
CA ALA A 58 1.90 14.86 -3.18
C ALA A 58 3.23 15.15 -2.46
N ASN A 59 4.22 14.26 -2.62
CA ASN A 59 5.56 14.22 -2.01
C ASN A 59 5.70 13.49 -0.66
N GLU A 60 4.61 13.07 -0.01
CA GLU A 60 4.76 12.18 1.15
C GLU A 60 4.85 10.70 0.70
N PRO A 61 5.64 9.85 1.40
CA PRO A 61 5.72 8.44 1.07
C PRO A 61 4.37 7.72 1.21
N THR A 62 3.93 7.09 0.12
CA THR A 62 2.72 6.25 0.01
C THR A 62 3.13 4.80 -0.29
N ASN A 63 2.13 3.94 -0.49
CA ASN A 63 2.32 2.54 -0.83
C ASN A 63 2.81 2.28 -2.27
N GLU A 64 2.74 3.24 -3.19
CA GLU A 64 2.94 3.03 -4.64
C GLU A 64 4.29 2.37 -4.99
N ARG A 65 5.39 2.75 -4.31
CA ARG A 65 6.71 2.14 -4.55
C ARG A 65 6.78 0.69 -4.06
N LEU A 66 6.16 0.40 -2.91
CA LEU A 66 6.08 -0.94 -2.35
C LEU A 66 5.14 -1.82 -3.17
N GLU A 67 4.02 -1.26 -3.63
CA GLU A 67 3.07 -1.90 -4.54
C GLU A 67 3.78 -2.37 -5.82
N ALA A 68 4.54 -1.48 -6.45
CA ALA A 68 5.27 -1.79 -7.68
C ALA A 68 6.30 -2.92 -7.48
N LEU A 69 6.99 -2.94 -6.32
CA LEU A 69 7.94 -3.99 -5.95
C LEU A 69 7.20 -5.31 -5.69
N GLY A 70 6.21 -5.29 -4.80
CA GLY A 70 5.48 -6.49 -4.39
C GLY A 70 4.65 -7.10 -5.52
N GLY A 71 4.13 -6.30 -6.45
CA GLY A 71 3.48 -6.82 -7.65
C GLY A 71 4.41 -7.72 -8.48
N ARG A 72 5.67 -7.30 -8.69
CA ARG A 72 6.68 -8.12 -9.39
C ARG A 72 7.04 -9.38 -8.62
N VAL A 73 7.16 -9.27 -7.30
CA VAL A 73 7.45 -10.42 -6.41
C VAL A 73 6.32 -11.45 -6.43
N ILE A 74 5.05 -11.01 -6.33
CA ILE A 74 3.88 -11.88 -6.43
C ILE A 74 3.83 -12.55 -7.80
N SER A 75 4.04 -11.80 -8.89
CA SER A 75 4.07 -12.36 -10.24
C SER A 75 5.13 -13.45 -10.37
N LEU A 76 6.34 -13.23 -9.85
CA LEU A 76 7.40 -14.25 -9.85
C LEU A 76 6.94 -15.53 -9.16
N PHE A 77 6.42 -15.45 -7.93
CA PHE A 77 6.01 -16.63 -7.18
C PHE A 77 4.80 -17.34 -7.81
N ALA A 78 3.84 -16.59 -8.36
CA ALA A 78 2.72 -17.16 -9.09
C ALA A 78 3.18 -17.89 -10.36
N THR A 79 4.12 -17.30 -11.11
CA THR A 79 4.71 -17.92 -12.30
C THR A 79 5.48 -19.19 -11.95
N GLU A 80 6.27 -19.19 -10.88
CA GLU A 80 6.96 -20.39 -10.41
C GLU A 80 5.98 -21.52 -10.04
N LYS A 81 4.88 -21.19 -9.36
CA LYS A 81 3.84 -22.15 -8.97
C LYS A 81 3.13 -22.73 -10.20
N ALA A 82 2.71 -21.89 -11.15
CA ALA A 82 2.09 -22.33 -12.39
C ALA A 82 3.05 -23.22 -13.22
N PHE A 83 4.33 -22.85 -13.30
CA PHE A 83 5.35 -23.65 -13.96
C PHE A 83 5.53 -25.02 -13.30
N GLN A 84 5.62 -25.08 -11.95
CA GLN A 84 5.73 -26.33 -11.20
C GLN A 84 4.50 -27.24 -11.37
N ASN A 85 3.32 -26.64 -11.52
CA ASN A 85 2.07 -27.36 -11.76
C ASN A 85 1.94 -27.86 -13.21
N ASN A 86 2.90 -27.55 -14.10
CA ASN A 86 2.83 -27.81 -15.53
C ASN A 86 1.56 -27.20 -16.16
N ALA A 87 1.23 -25.96 -15.78
CA ALA A 87 0.13 -25.21 -16.35
C ALA A 87 0.24 -25.17 -17.89
N ILE A 88 -0.90 -25.38 -18.58
CA ILE A 88 -0.96 -25.34 -20.05
C ILE A 88 -0.68 -23.91 -20.54
N ASP A 89 -1.32 -22.92 -19.92
CA ASP A 89 -1.05 -21.49 -20.13
C ASP A 89 -0.66 -20.85 -18.79
N ILE A 90 0.65 -20.64 -18.61
CA ILE A 90 1.22 -20.02 -17.41
C ILE A 90 0.70 -18.58 -17.25
N ALA A 91 0.52 -17.84 -18.34
CA ALA A 91 0.12 -16.43 -18.25
C ALA A 91 -1.33 -16.31 -17.80
N GLU A 92 -2.22 -17.15 -18.33
CA GLU A 92 -3.63 -17.21 -17.92
C GLU A 92 -3.75 -17.57 -16.43
N GLU A 93 -3.14 -18.68 -15.98
CA GLU A 93 -3.21 -19.12 -14.58
C GLU A 93 -2.66 -18.07 -13.61
N VAL A 94 -1.55 -17.41 -13.97
CA VAL A 94 -0.99 -16.31 -13.16
C VAL A 94 -1.96 -15.14 -13.10
N ASN A 95 -2.54 -14.70 -14.22
CA ASN A 95 -3.46 -13.57 -14.25
C ASN A 95 -4.74 -13.83 -13.46
N GLU A 96 -5.25 -15.06 -13.50
CA GLU A 96 -6.38 -15.48 -12.67
C GLU A 96 -6.05 -15.40 -11.17
N LYS A 97 -4.84 -15.79 -10.77
CA LYS A 97 -4.39 -15.74 -9.37
C LYS A 97 -4.18 -14.32 -8.85
N ILE A 98 -3.63 -13.41 -9.67
CA ILE A 98 -3.13 -12.10 -9.21
C ILE A 98 -4.03 -10.91 -9.59
N ASN A 99 -5.24 -11.18 -10.08
CA ASN A 99 -6.17 -10.11 -10.42
C ASN A 99 -6.63 -9.31 -9.18
N PRO A 100 -7.04 -8.03 -9.35
CA PRO A 100 -7.40 -7.18 -8.22
C PRO A 100 -8.50 -7.73 -7.32
N THR A 101 -9.49 -8.44 -7.87
CA THR A 101 -10.57 -9.05 -7.07
C THR A 101 -10.02 -10.13 -6.14
N GLN A 102 -9.18 -11.03 -6.66
CA GLN A 102 -8.57 -12.09 -5.84
C GLN A 102 -7.66 -11.51 -4.75
N LEU A 103 -6.79 -10.55 -5.11
CA LEU A 103 -5.89 -9.93 -4.13
C LEU A 103 -6.64 -9.10 -3.08
N ALA A 104 -7.75 -8.46 -3.44
CA ALA A 104 -8.63 -7.79 -2.49
C ALA A 104 -9.29 -8.79 -1.53
N ASN A 105 -9.74 -9.94 -2.03
CA ASN A 105 -10.31 -10.98 -1.18
C ASN A 105 -9.26 -11.49 -0.18
N VAL A 106 -8.03 -11.74 -0.61
CA VAL A 106 -6.93 -12.12 0.29
C VAL A 106 -6.71 -11.05 1.36
N PHE A 107 -6.65 -9.77 0.97
CA PHE A 107 -6.55 -8.66 1.92
C PHE A 107 -7.67 -8.66 2.96
N ASP A 108 -8.91 -8.91 2.53
CA ASP A 108 -10.08 -8.97 3.42
C ASP A 108 -10.00 -10.16 4.39
N THR A 109 -9.52 -11.33 3.95
CA THR A 109 -9.34 -12.48 4.86
C THR A 109 -8.30 -12.22 5.96
N LEU A 110 -7.34 -11.33 5.71
CA LEU A 110 -6.35 -10.91 6.69
C LEU A 110 -6.91 -9.88 7.69
N ASN A 111 -8.14 -9.39 7.48
CA ASN A 111 -8.83 -8.43 8.34
C ASN A 111 -8.02 -7.13 8.57
N LEU A 112 -7.44 -6.59 7.51
CA LEU A 112 -6.52 -5.45 7.55
C LEU A 112 -7.18 -4.10 7.27
N GLU A 113 -8.49 -4.08 7.00
CA GLU A 113 -9.24 -2.87 6.63
C GLU A 113 -9.10 -1.74 7.66
N SER A 114 -9.09 -2.08 8.96
CA SER A 114 -8.90 -1.10 10.05
C SER A 114 -7.54 -0.39 10.00
N GLY A 115 -6.53 -1.04 9.41
CA GLY A 115 -5.20 -0.49 9.19
C GLY A 115 -5.05 0.29 7.87
N LEU A 116 -6.03 0.27 6.97
CA LEU A 116 -5.91 0.88 5.64
C LEU A 116 -6.22 2.38 5.68
N GLN A 117 -5.28 3.21 5.25
CA GLN A 117 -5.45 4.67 5.18
C GLN A 117 -5.75 5.12 3.75
N TYR A 118 -6.94 5.64 3.51
CA TYR A 118 -7.39 6.15 2.22
C TYR A 118 -8.48 7.22 2.38
N HIS A 119 -8.68 8.02 1.33
CA HIS A 119 -9.83 8.92 1.20
C HIS A 119 -10.53 8.64 -0.13
N LEU A 120 -11.65 7.92 -0.06
CA LEU A 120 -12.57 7.65 -1.17
C LEU A 120 -14.00 7.71 -0.63
N ARG A 121 -14.96 8.14 -1.46
CA ARG A 121 -16.35 8.37 -1.02
C ARG A 121 -17.10 7.09 -0.67
N ASP A 122 -16.79 5.99 -1.37
CA ASP A 122 -17.56 4.73 -1.31
C ASP A 122 -16.80 3.60 -0.59
N GLY A 123 -15.81 3.94 0.25
CA GLY A 123 -14.94 2.95 0.90
C GLY A 123 -13.77 2.47 0.03
N ALA A 124 -13.01 1.50 0.54
CA ALA A 124 -11.86 0.94 -0.17
C ALA A 124 -12.34 0.02 -1.30
N THR A 125 -12.02 0.39 -2.54
CA THR A 125 -12.31 -0.45 -3.70
C THR A 125 -11.38 -1.66 -3.74
N SER A 126 -11.73 -2.69 -4.51
CA SER A 126 -10.86 -3.86 -4.72
C SER A 126 -9.46 -3.48 -5.20
N ASN A 127 -9.34 -2.44 -6.03
CA ASN A 127 -8.02 -1.95 -6.47
C ASN A 127 -7.20 -1.38 -5.31
N VAL A 128 -7.81 -0.62 -4.39
CA VAL A 128 -7.08 -0.08 -3.22
C VAL A 128 -6.60 -1.21 -2.32
N LYS A 129 -7.46 -2.19 -2.05
CA LYS A 129 -7.13 -3.36 -1.23
C LYS A 129 -6.06 -4.23 -1.89
N ALA A 130 -6.20 -4.52 -3.18
CA ALA A 130 -5.20 -5.25 -3.96
C ALA A 130 -3.84 -4.54 -3.97
N ASN A 131 -3.83 -3.21 -4.13
CA ASN A 131 -2.60 -2.43 -4.11
C ASN A 131 -1.96 -2.41 -2.72
N ALA A 132 -2.76 -2.33 -1.66
CA ALA A 132 -2.29 -2.48 -0.28
C ALA A 132 -1.70 -3.87 -0.04
N TYR A 133 -2.34 -4.95 -0.50
CA TYR A 133 -1.79 -6.30 -0.41
C TYR A 133 -0.45 -6.43 -1.14
N LYS A 134 -0.36 -5.95 -2.39
CA LYS A 134 0.91 -5.90 -3.13
C LYS A 134 1.97 -5.11 -2.35
N ALA A 135 1.61 -3.98 -1.79
CA ALA A 135 2.53 -3.16 -1.00
C ALA A 135 2.99 -3.86 0.29
N ILE A 136 2.13 -4.64 0.95
CA ILE A 136 2.51 -5.46 2.11
C ILE A 136 3.55 -6.50 1.68
N VAL A 137 3.32 -7.24 0.59
CA VAL A 137 4.31 -8.19 0.07
C VAL A 137 5.62 -7.48 -0.29
N GLY A 138 5.54 -6.31 -0.91
CA GLY A 138 6.72 -5.48 -1.19
C GLY A 138 7.47 -5.04 0.08
N ALA A 139 6.74 -4.72 1.15
CA ALA A 139 7.32 -4.39 2.45
C ALA A 139 8.02 -5.60 3.09
N ILE A 140 7.38 -6.77 3.07
CA ILE A 140 7.96 -8.02 3.59
C ILE A 140 9.24 -8.35 2.81
N TYR A 141 9.19 -8.28 1.48
CA TYR A 141 10.36 -8.53 0.65
C TYR A 141 11.50 -7.54 0.92
N HIS A 142 11.19 -6.25 1.04
CA HIS A 142 12.19 -5.22 1.31
C HIS A 142 12.83 -5.37 2.69
N ASP A 143 12.04 -5.73 3.71
CA ASP A 143 12.48 -5.78 5.10
C ASP A 143 13.11 -7.13 5.50
N LYS A 144 12.56 -8.23 4.99
CA LYS A 144 12.89 -9.61 5.39
C LYS A 144 13.46 -10.47 4.27
N GLY A 145 13.46 -9.96 3.04
CA GLY A 145 14.02 -10.63 1.88
C GLY A 145 13.09 -11.66 1.24
N PHE A 146 13.65 -12.36 0.26
CA PHE A 146 12.94 -13.25 -0.66
C PHE A 146 12.20 -14.39 0.04
N SER A 147 12.86 -15.12 0.94
CA SER A 147 12.29 -16.32 1.56
C SER A 147 11.04 -16.02 2.38
N ALA A 148 11.07 -14.95 3.18
CA ALA A 148 9.92 -14.53 3.99
C ALA A 148 8.75 -14.07 3.12
N ALA A 149 9.03 -13.33 2.04
CA ALA A 149 7.99 -12.93 1.09
C ALA A 149 7.36 -14.13 0.38
N ARG A 150 8.16 -15.14 0.00
CA ARG A 150 7.69 -16.36 -0.64
C ARG A 150 6.76 -17.14 0.29
N GLU A 151 7.18 -17.38 1.52
CA GLU A 151 6.37 -18.09 2.52
C GLU A 151 5.04 -17.38 2.75
N PHE A 152 5.08 -16.05 2.91
CA PHE A 152 3.87 -15.25 3.09
C PHE A 152 2.91 -15.37 1.90
N VAL A 153 3.40 -15.22 0.67
CA VAL A 153 2.55 -15.32 -0.53
C VAL A 153 1.99 -16.74 -0.69
N GLN A 154 2.79 -17.79 -0.50
CA GLN A 154 2.33 -19.17 -0.62
C GLN A 154 1.26 -19.55 0.41
N LYS A 155 1.32 -18.95 1.61
CA LYS A 155 0.32 -19.16 2.66
C LYS A 155 -1.03 -18.52 2.33
N HIS A 156 -1.03 -17.43 1.57
CA HIS A 156 -2.21 -16.58 1.38
C HIS A 156 -2.74 -16.53 -0.08
N LEU A 157 -2.04 -17.13 -1.06
CA LEU A 157 -2.36 -17.10 -2.51
C LEU A 157 -2.26 -18.47 -3.23
#